data_AF-A0A3N5JQ54-F1
#
_entry.id   AF-A0A3N5JQ54-F1
#
_cell.length_a   1.000
_cell.length_b   1.000
_cell.length_c   1.000
_cell.angle_alpha   90.00
_cell.angle_beta   90.00
_cell.angle_gamma   90.00
#
_symmetry.space_group_name_H-M   'P 1'
#
loop_
_entity.id
_entity.type
_entity.pdbx_description
1 polymer ?
#
loop_
_entity_poly.entity_id
_entity_poly.type
_entity_poly.pdbx_seq_one_letter_code
_entity_poly.pdbx_strand_id
1 'polypeptide(L)'
;MLTRNLEKAREAFKHRNPATSQLAHSHQPEEHKQEQGQHLKSIVYGGLDGIITTFAIVAGVAGAALSSGVVLILGFANLIADGLSMAIGDYTSTRAENQYFASERQRELWEVENYPDGEKQELLDLYINKGISPPDAEAIVALISKNKKAWVDIMMVEELGIIESSESPLKNALATFLSFVVLGFVPLAVFVLSYFIPWLKPNAFYFAVAMTGITLFGLGAFQSRFTGQNWLKSGTEIVLIGGIAAAAAFLIGFLLSGLAQA
;
A
#
# COMPACT_ATOMS: atom_id res chain seq x y z
N MET A 1 21.62 -6.25 8.78
CA MET A 1 22.03 -5.37 7.67
C MET A 1 22.90 -4.25 8.24
N LEU A 2 24.01 -3.92 7.57
CA LEU A 2 24.79 -2.73 7.89
C LEU A 2 23.98 -1.51 7.45
N THR A 3 23.48 -0.72 8.40
CA THR A 3 22.57 0.38 8.14
C THR A 3 23.35 1.67 7.86
N ARG A 4 23.07 2.28 6.71
CA ARG A 4 23.64 3.56 6.24
C ARG A 4 22.61 4.65 6.51
N ASN A 5 23.07 5.88 6.79
CA ASN A 5 22.16 7.02 6.92
C ASN A 5 21.47 7.35 5.58
N LEU A 6 20.22 6.89 5.42
CA LEU A 6 19.47 7.03 4.17
C LEU A 6 19.00 8.47 3.91
N GLU A 7 18.76 9.26 4.96
CA GLU A 7 18.36 10.67 4.81
C GLU A 7 19.54 11.51 4.30
N LYS A 8 20.71 11.39 4.92
CA LYS A 8 21.96 12.01 4.46
C LYS A 8 22.35 11.50 3.07
N ALA A 9 22.08 10.24 2.75
CA ALA A 9 22.26 9.71 1.41
C ALA A 9 21.36 10.41 0.37
N ARG A 10 20.08 10.60 0.68
CA ARG A 10 19.11 11.30 -0.18
C ARG A 10 19.48 12.77 -0.35
N GLU A 11 19.89 13.46 0.73
CA GLU A 11 20.36 14.85 0.65
C GLU A 11 21.65 14.96 -0.17
N ALA A 12 22.64 14.10 0.07
CA ALA A 12 23.88 14.08 -0.69
C ALA A 12 23.62 13.87 -2.19
N PHE A 13 22.67 13.01 -2.55
CA PHE A 13 22.24 12.81 -3.93
C PHE A 13 21.57 14.06 -4.51
N LYS A 14 20.63 14.66 -3.77
CA LYS A 14 19.93 15.88 -4.20
C LYS A 14 20.88 17.03 -4.51
N HIS A 15 21.97 17.15 -3.75
CA HIS A 15 23.01 18.16 -3.92
C HIS A 15 24.23 17.69 -4.72
N ARG A 16 24.20 16.44 -5.23
CA ARG A 16 25.31 15.78 -5.94
C ARG A 16 26.68 15.97 -5.26
N ASN A 17 26.72 15.95 -3.93
CA ASN A 17 27.94 16.20 -3.16
C ASN A 17 28.58 14.86 -2.71
N PRO A 18 29.76 14.50 -3.26
CA PRO A 18 30.44 13.23 -2.95
C PRO A 18 30.90 13.14 -1.49
N ALA A 19 31.34 14.24 -0.89
CA ALA A 19 31.85 14.25 0.49
C ALA A 19 30.74 13.97 1.50
N THR A 20 29.55 14.56 1.31
CA THR A 20 28.36 14.22 2.12
C THR A 20 27.87 12.80 1.87
N SER A 21 28.05 12.27 0.66
CA SER A 21 27.73 10.87 0.36
C SER A 21 28.65 9.93 1.14
N GLN A 22 29.96 10.21 1.16
CA GLN A 22 30.95 9.46 1.94
C GLN A 22 30.67 9.55 3.45
N LEU A 23 30.31 10.72 3.97
CA LEU A 23 29.91 10.89 5.36
C LEU A 23 28.63 10.12 5.71
N ALA A 24 27.69 9.96 4.77
CA ALA A 24 26.50 9.14 4.98
C ALA A 24 26.85 7.64 5.15
N HIS A 25 27.99 7.19 4.61
CA HIS A 25 28.52 5.84 4.77
C HIS A 25 29.35 5.65 6.05
N SER A 26 29.64 6.71 6.81
CA SER A 26 30.28 6.57 8.12
C SER A 26 29.33 5.83 9.08
N HIS A 27 29.84 4.75 9.68
CA HIS A 27 29.08 3.76 10.46
C HIS A 27 28.45 4.35 11.73
N GLN A 28 27.36 5.08 11.58
CA GLN A 28 26.39 5.25 12.65
C GLN A 28 25.28 4.23 12.39
N PRO A 29 25.06 3.25 13.30
CA PRO A 29 23.95 2.33 13.15
C PRO A 29 22.66 3.13 13.20
N GLU A 30 22.00 3.26 12.05
CA GLU A 30 20.61 3.66 12.03
C GLU A 30 19.75 2.45 12.35
N GLU A 31 18.82 2.61 13.28
CA GLU A 31 17.64 1.76 13.33
C GLU A 31 16.87 2.01 12.03
N HIS A 32 17.04 1.13 11.05
CA HIS A 32 16.05 1.05 9.99
C HIS A 32 14.75 0.64 10.65
N LYS A 33 13.84 1.60 10.78
CA LYS A 33 12.43 1.32 11.03
C LYS A 33 11.82 0.73 9.76
N GLN A 34 12.29 -0.45 9.37
CA GLN A 34 11.67 -1.26 8.32
C GLN A 34 10.21 -1.54 8.69
N GLU A 35 9.89 -1.57 9.99
CA GLU A 35 8.51 -1.64 10.52
C GLU A 35 7.63 -0.43 10.19
N GLN A 36 8.17 0.79 10.03
CA GLN A 36 7.33 1.98 9.77
C GLN A 36 6.71 2.01 8.37
N GLY A 37 7.23 1.21 7.42
CA GLY A 37 6.70 1.12 6.06
C GLY A 37 5.73 -0.04 5.82
N GLN A 38 5.77 -1.09 6.65
CA GLN A 38 5.02 -2.33 6.41
C GLN A 38 3.51 -2.11 6.41
N HIS A 39 2.99 -1.37 7.39
CA HIS A 39 1.56 -1.09 7.48
C HIS A 39 1.15 0.20 6.79
N LEU A 40 2.10 1.02 6.36
CA LEU A 40 1.81 2.31 5.71
C LEU A 40 1.08 2.09 4.38
N LYS A 41 1.46 1.05 3.62
CA LYS A 41 0.77 0.67 2.39
C LYS A 41 -0.70 0.34 2.67
N SER A 42 -0.97 -0.54 3.63
CA SER A 42 -2.33 -0.91 4.07
C SER A 42 -3.15 0.30 4.55
N ILE A 43 -2.54 1.21 5.33
CA ILE A 43 -3.23 2.42 5.82
C ILE A 43 -3.58 3.36 4.66
N VAL A 44 -2.62 3.69 3.79
CA VAL A 44 -2.87 4.61 2.68
C VAL A 44 -3.86 4.00 1.68
N TYR A 45 -3.70 2.72 1.37
CA TYR A 45 -4.58 1.99 0.46
C TYR A 45 -6.01 1.92 1.00
N GLY A 46 -6.20 1.42 2.23
CA GLY A 46 -7.51 1.35 2.88
C GLY A 46 -8.16 2.71 3.06
N GLY A 47 -7.36 3.73 3.42
CA GLY A 47 -7.84 5.08 3.63
C GLY A 47 -8.34 5.77 2.37
N LEU A 48 -7.57 5.67 1.28
CA LEU A 48 -7.95 6.21 -0.03
C LEU A 48 -9.19 5.50 -0.58
N ASP A 49 -9.23 4.17 -0.50
CA ASP A 49 -10.38 3.41 -1.00
C ASP A 49 -11.63 3.72 -0.18
N GLY A 50 -11.54 3.74 1.15
CA GLY A 50 -12.64 4.03 2.05
C GLY A 50 -13.29 5.39 1.79
N ILE A 51 -12.48 6.43 1.62
CA ILE A 51 -13.01 7.76 1.34
C ILE A 51 -13.60 7.87 -0.07
N ILE A 52 -12.96 7.28 -1.09
CA ILE A 52 -13.43 7.36 -2.48
C ILE A 52 -14.73 6.57 -2.64
N THR A 53 -14.79 5.33 -2.18
CA THR A 53 -15.97 4.45 -2.31
C THR A 53 -17.16 4.98 -1.52
N THR A 54 -16.94 5.38 -0.27
CA THR A 54 -18.03 5.91 0.57
C THR A 54 -18.55 7.24 0.02
N PHE A 55 -17.67 8.11 -0.48
CA PHE A 55 -18.10 9.35 -1.13
C PHE A 55 -18.78 9.10 -2.48
N ALA A 56 -18.39 8.06 -3.24
CA ALA A 56 -19.09 7.66 -4.46
C ALA A 56 -20.55 7.25 -4.17
N ILE A 57 -20.80 6.51 -3.09
CA ILE A 57 -22.18 6.22 -2.63
C ILE A 57 -22.94 7.51 -2.31
N VAL A 58 -22.33 8.41 -1.54
CA VAL A 58 -22.93 9.72 -1.22
C VAL A 58 -23.26 10.51 -2.49
N ALA A 59 -22.35 10.56 -3.46
CA ALA A 59 -22.52 11.24 -4.73
C ALA A 59 -23.61 10.60 -5.59
N GLY A 60 -23.68 9.27 -5.66
CA GLY A 60 -24.74 8.56 -6.39
C GLY A 60 -26.12 8.79 -5.79
N VAL A 61 -26.25 8.71 -4.47
CA VAL A 61 -27.51 8.99 -3.76
C VAL A 61 -27.94 10.46 -3.94
N ALA A 62 -26.99 11.39 -3.91
CA ALA A 62 -27.26 12.79 -4.20
C ALA A 62 -27.66 13.03 -5.66
N GLY A 63 -27.00 12.38 -6.62
CA GLY A 63 -27.35 12.43 -8.04
C GLY A 63 -28.74 11.90 -8.32
N ALA A 64 -29.16 10.86 -7.60
CA ALA A 64 -30.52 10.30 -7.64
C ALA A 64 -31.58 11.15 -6.89
N ALA A 65 -31.19 12.29 -6.32
CA ALA A 65 -32.05 13.17 -5.52
C ALA A 65 -32.75 12.47 -4.32
N LEU A 66 -32.07 11.48 -3.72
CA LEU A 66 -32.59 10.72 -2.60
C LEU A 66 -32.31 11.41 -1.25
N SER A 67 -33.05 10.98 -0.22
CA SER A 67 -32.97 11.61 1.11
C SER A 67 -31.64 11.34 1.84
N SER A 68 -31.26 12.24 2.76
CA SER A 68 -30.10 12.06 3.64
C SER A 68 -30.16 10.77 4.47
N GLY A 69 -31.36 10.26 4.77
CA GLY A 69 -31.52 8.97 5.44
C GLY A 69 -31.01 7.80 4.59
N VAL A 70 -31.27 7.84 3.27
CA VAL A 70 -30.74 6.84 2.33
C VAL A 70 -29.22 6.93 2.24
N VAL A 71 -28.67 8.15 2.23
CA VAL A 71 -27.20 8.37 2.27
C VAL A 71 -26.59 7.67 3.49
N LEU A 72 -27.16 7.85 4.66
CA LEU A 72 -26.64 7.22 5.88
C LEU A 72 -26.79 5.71 5.86
N ILE A 73 -27.95 5.18 5.46
CA ILE A 73 -28.18 3.73 5.42
C ILE A 73 -27.21 3.05 4.47
N LEU A 74 -27.14 3.51 3.21
CA LEU A 74 -26.25 2.92 2.21
C LEU A 74 -24.79 3.19 2.54
N GLY A 75 -24.47 4.40 3.02
CA GLY A 75 -23.13 4.79 3.41
C GLY A 75 -22.56 3.93 4.52
N PHE A 76 -23.29 3.74 5.63
CA PHE A 76 -22.83 2.89 6.73
C PHE A 76 -22.78 1.41 6.34
N ALA A 77 -23.76 0.92 5.55
CA ALA A 77 -23.75 -0.44 5.04
C ALA A 77 -22.49 -0.69 4.19
N ASN A 78 -22.20 0.21 3.25
CA ASN A 78 -21.00 0.17 2.42
C ASN A 78 -19.73 0.26 3.26
N LEU A 79 -19.65 1.21 4.18
CA LEU A 79 -18.46 1.46 5.00
C LEU A 79 -18.01 0.22 5.78
N ILE A 80 -18.96 -0.54 6.33
CA ILE A 80 -18.67 -1.75 7.09
C ILE A 80 -18.45 -2.95 6.16
N ALA A 81 -19.32 -3.15 5.16
CA ALA A 81 -19.24 -4.30 4.27
C ALA A 81 -17.95 -4.28 3.42
N ASP A 82 -17.65 -3.15 2.77
CA ASP A 82 -16.46 -2.99 1.93
C ASP A 82 -15.20 -2.99 2.80
N GLY A 83 -15.24 -2.31 3.95
CA GLY A 83 -14.12 -2.33 4.89
C GLY A 83 -13.75 -3.75 5.32
N LEU A 84 -14.74 -4.57 5.69
CA LEU A 84 -14.51 -5.98 6.03
C LEU A 84 -13.99 -6.79 4.84
N SER A 85 -14.59 -6.61 3.66
CA SER A 85 -14.17 -7.28 2.43
C SER A 85 -12.70 -6.99 2.11
N MET A 86 -12.31 -5.71 2.17
CA MET A 86 -10.95 -5.25 1.91
C MET A 86 -9.97 -5.77 2.96
N ALA A 87 -10.34 -5.79 4.23
CA ALA A 87 -9.53 -6.34 5.31
C ALA A 87 -9.30 -7.86 5.16
N ILE A 88 -10.34 -8.60 4.77
CA ILE A 88 -10.24 -10.04 4.48
C ILE A 88 -9.35 -10.26 3.25
N GLY A 89 -9.48 -9.42 2.23
CA GLY A 89 -8.63 -9.44 1.03
C GLY A 89 -7.15 -9.25 1.38
N ASP A 90 -6.83 -8.22 2.18
CA ASP A 90 -5.47 -7.94 2.62
C ASP A 90 -4.91 -9.07 3.49
N TYR A 91 -5.70 -9.58 4.46
CA TYR A 91 -5.34 -10.75 5.27
C TYR A 91 -4.98 -11.96 4.41
N THR A 92 -5.85 -12.27 3.44
CA THR A 92 -5.71 -13.47 2.61
C THR A 92 -4.52 -13.31 1.66
N SER A 93 -4.31 -12.12 1.11
CA SER A 93 -3.15 -11.81 0.25
C SER A 93 -1.84 -11.96 1.02
N THR A 94 -1.68 -11.27 2.16
CA THR A 94 -0.44 -11.38 2.97
C THR A 94 -0.22 -12.81 3.45
N ARG A 95 -1.29 -13.53 3.83
CA ARG A 95 -1.17 -14.94 4.25
C ARG A 95 -0.72 -15.83 3.08
N ALA A 96 -1.26 -15.64 1.88
CA ALA A 96 -0.89 -16.40 0.71
C ALA A 96 0.57 -16.14 0.32
N GLU A 97 1.03 -14.89 0.35
CA GLU A 97 2.45 -14.53 0.12
C GLU A 97 3.38 -15.23 1.12
N ASN A 98 3.03 -15.22 2.41
CA ASN A 98 3.82 -15.88 3.45
C ASN A 98 3.85 -17.41 3.28
N GLN A 99 2.71 -18.02 2.88
CA GLN A 99 2.62 -19.45 2.60
C GLN A 99 3.42 -19.83 1.35
N TYR A 100 3.37 -19.01 0.31
CA TYR A 100 4.14 -19.19 -0.91
C TYR A 100 5.65 -19.15 -0.61
N PHE A 101 6.12 -18.12 0.12
CA PHE A 101 7.51 -18.04 0.55
C PHE A 101 7.95 -19.28 1.35
N ALA A 102 7.13 -19.71 2.33
CA ALA A 102 7.46 -20.87 3.15
C ALA A 102 7.52 -22.17 2.33
N SER A 103 6.62 -22.33 1.37
CA SER A 103 6.58 -23.49 0.46
C SER A 103 7.82 -23.52 -0.44
N GLU A 104 8.13 -22.42 -1.10
CA GLU A 104 9.30 -22.31 -1.99
C GLU A 104 10.60 -22.53 -1.22
N ARG A 105 10.72 -21.94 -0.03
CA ARG A 105 11.90 -22.14 0.83
C ARG A 105 12.06 -23.60 1.26
N GLN A 106 10.98 -24.35 1.44
CA GLN A 106 11.03 -25.78 1.74
C GLN A 106 11.45 -26.59 0.52
N ARG A 107 10.95 -26.25 -0.68
CA ARG A 107 11.38 -26.88 -1.94
C ARG A 107 12.87 -26.68 -2.17
N GLU A 108 13.32 -25.42 -2.09
CA GLU A 108 14.72 -25.02 -2.26
C GLU A 108 15.66 -25.74 -1.28
N LEU A 109 15.24 -25.83 -0.01
CA LEU A 109 15.99 -26.55 1.01
C LEU A 109 16.12 -28.04 0.66
N TRP A 110 15.08 -28.64 0.11
CA TRP A 110 15.06 -30.03 -0.32
C TRP A 110 15.95 -30.24 -1.55
N GLU A 111 15.94 -29.33 -2.52
CA GLU A 111 16.80 -29.38 -3.72
C GLU A 111 18.28 -29.28 -3.35
N VAL A 112 18.64 -28.34 -2.47
CA VAL A 112 20.01 -28.21 -1.91
C VAL A 112 20.46 -29.46 -1.13
N GLU A 113 19.53 -30.19 -0.49
CA GLU A 113 19.85 -31.45 0.21
C GLU A 113 20.02 -32.65 -0.71
N ASN A 114 19.19 -32.74 -1.76
CA ASN A 114 19.04 -33.96 -2.55
C ASN A 114 19.77 -33.89 -3.90
N TYR A 115 20.00 -32.70 -4.44
CA TYR A 115 20.72 -32.49 -5.70
C TYR A 115 21.66 -31.26 -5.67
N PRO A 116 22.62 -31.22 -4.72
CA PRO A 116 23.48 -30.06 -4.51
C PRO A 116 24.37 -29.69 -5.71
N ASP A 117 24.68 -30.64 -6.59
CA ASP A 117 25.49 -30.36 -7.78
C ASP A 117 24.68 -29.61 -8.85
N GLY A 118 23.37 -29.86 -8.95
CA GLY A 118 22.45 -29.08 -9.78
C GLY A 118 22.32 -27.65 -9.27
N GLU A 119 21.99 -27.49 -7.99
CA GLU A 119 21.83 -26.18 -7.35
C GLU A 119 23.09 -25.30 -7.45
N LYS A 120 24.28 -25.90 -7.38
CA LYS A 120 25.53 -25.16 -7.60
C LYS A 120 25.68 -24.70 -9.04
N GLN A 121 25.28 -25.52 -10.00
CA GLN A 121 25.32 -25.19 -11.41
C GLN A 121 24.36 -24.03 -11.73
N GLU A 122 23.16 -24.05 -11.14
CA GLU A 122 22.18 -22.96 -11.31
C GLU A 122 22.71 -21.64 -10.75
N LEU A 123 23.29 -21.65 -9.55
CA LEU A 123 23.91 -20.46 -8.96
C LEU A 123 25.14 -19.97 -9.77
N LEU A 124 25.93 -20.90 -10.33
CA LEU A 124 27.06 -20.59 -11.20
C LEU A 124 26.59 -19.87 -12.48
N ASP A 125 25.61 -20.44 -13.16
CA ASP A 125 25.04 -19.88 -14.39
C ASP A 125 24.42 -18.51 -14.13
N LEU A 126 23.74 -18.34 -12.99
CA LEU A 126 23.19 -17.07 -12.55
C LEU A 126 24.25 -15.98 -12.40
N TYR A 127 25.39 -16.29 -11.78
CA TYR A 127 26.49 -15.33 -11.61
C TYR A 127 27.21 -15.02 -12.93
N ILE A 128 27.42 -16.02 -13.78
CA ILE A 128 27.98 -15.81 -15.12
C ILE A 128 27.07 -14.90 -15.95
N ASN A 129 25.75 -15.10 -15.90
CA ASN A 129 24.76 -14.27 -16.58
C ASN A 129 24.73 -12.82 -16.06
N LYS A 130 25.16 -12.59 -14.81
CA LYS A 130 25.36 -11.24 -14.25
C LYS A 130 26.70 -10.59 -14.68
N GLY A 131 27.51 -11.27 -15.49
CA GLY A 131 28.79 -10.78 -15.99
C GLY A 131 29.99 -11.08 -15.11
N ILE A 132 29.85 -11.99 -14.13
CA ILE A 132 30.99 -12.47 -13.33
C ILE A 132 31.80 -13.46 -14.16
N SER A 133 33.14 -13.40 -14.08
CA SER A 133 33.99 -14.35 -14.81
C SER A 133 33.76 -15.78 -14.30
N PRO A 134 33.82 -16.81 -15.17
CA PRO A 134 33.65 -18.20 -14.73
C PRO A 134 34.51 -18.61 -13.51
N PRO A 135 35.82 -18.33 -13.45
CA PRO A 135 36.63 -18.72 -12.28
C PRO A 135 36.23 -17.99 -10.98
N ASP A 136 35.78 -16.74 -11.08
CA ASP A 136 35.29 -16.00 -9.91
C ASP A 136 33.92 -16.52 -9.45
N ALA A 137 33.03 -16.83 -10.39
CA ALA A 137 31.71 -17.38 -10.10
C ALA A 137 31.82 -18.77 -9.42
N GLU A 138 32.71 -19.64 -9.91
CA GLU A 138 33.02 -20.92 -9.27
C GLU A 138 33.50 -20.74 -7.82
N ALA A 139 34.40 -19.78 -7.57
CA ALA A 139 34.90 -19.49 -6.23
C ALA A 139 33.80 -18.97 -5.30
N ILE A 140 32.90 -18.11 -5.80
CA ILE A 140 31.75 -17.57 -5.05
C ILE A 140 30.80 -18.71 -4.66
N VAL A 141 30.39 -19.55 -5.62
CA VAL A 141 29.49 -20.69 -5.39
C VAL A 141 30.10 -21.67 -4.38
N ALA A 142 31.39 -21.97 -4.49
CA ALA A 142 32.10 -22.84 -3.55
C ALA A 142 32.16 -22.28 -2.12
N LEU A 143 32.12 -20.95 -1.95
CA LEU A 143 32.08 -20.31 -0.63
C LEU A 143 30.66 -20.26 -0.05
N ILE A 144 29.67 -19.88 -0.86
CA ILE A 144 28.26 -19.77 -0.44
C ILE A 144 27.72 -21.14 -0.02
N SER A 145 27.98 -22.18 -0.83
CA SER A 145 27.45 -23.53 -0.62
C SER A 145 27.94 -24.19 0.68
N LYS A 146 28.97 -23.65 1.36
CA LYS A 146 29.42 -24.13 2.68
C LYS A 146 28.42 -23.81 3.79
N ASN A 147 27.64 -22.74 3.66
CA ASN A 147 26.60 -22.38 4.61
C ASN A 147 25.24 -22.55 3.94
N LYS A 148 24.62 -23.69 4.22
CA LYS A 148 23.33 -24.07 3.64
C LYS A 148 22.23 -23.02 3.85
N LYS A 149 22.19 -22.36 5.00
CA LYS A 149 21.20 -21.30 5.25
C LYS A 149 21.45 -20.12 4.32
N ALA A 150 22.69 -19.64 4.24
CA ALA A 150 23.05 -18.54 3.35
C ALA A 150 22.85 -18.91 1.88
N TRP A 151 23.12 -20.15 1.50
CA TRP A 151 22.90 -20.64 0.14
C TRP A 151 21.42 -20.60 -0.24
N VAL A 152 20.53 -21.22 0.55
CA VAL A 152 19.08 -21.16 0.31
C VAL A 152 18.56 -19.73 0.33
N ASP A 153 18.96 -18.92 1.31
CA ASP A 153 18.51 -17.53 1.39
C ASP A 153 18.97 -16.69 0.16
N ILE A 154 20.12 -17.04 -0.44
CA ILE A 154 20.60 -16.44 -1.70
C ILE A 154 19.77 -16.93 -2.89
N MET A 155 19.53 -18.23 -3.02
CA MET A 155 18.73 -18.80 -4.12
C MET A 155 17.31 -18.23 -4.13
N MET A 156 16.66 -18.16 -2.95
CA MET A 156 15.34 -17.54 -2.79
C MET A 156 15.25 -16.13 -3.39
N VAL A 157 16.31 -15.34 -3.28
CA VAL A 157 16.33 -13.95 -3.77
C VAL A 157 16.85 -13.85 -5.21
N GLU A 158 17.97 -14.50 -5.51
CA GLU A 158 18.67 -14.34 -6.78
C GLU A 158 17.98 -15.12 -7.90
N GLU A 159 17.53 -16.34 -7.63
CA GLU A 159 16.89 -17.21 -8.61
C GLU A 159 15.38 -16.97 -8.66
N LEU A 160 14.70 -17.09 -7.50
CA LEU A 160 13.24 -17.02 -7.45
C LEU A 160 12.71 -15.57 -7.37
N GLY A 161 13.55 -14.60 -6.99
CA GLY A 161 13.13 -13.21 -6.81
C GLY A 161 12.22 -12.99 -5.59
N ILE A 162 12.17 -13.95 -4.66
CA ILE A 162 11.27 -13.93 -3.51
C ILE A 162 12.04 -13.45 -2.27
N ILE A 163 11.53 -12.39 -1.65
CA ILE A 163 12.09 -11.83 -0.42
C ILE A 163 11.16 -12.18 0.74
N GLU A 164 11.72 -12.59 1.87
CA GLU A 164 10.93 -12.84 3.08
C GLU A 164 10.20 -11.57 3.52
N SER A 165 8.87 -11.64 3.53
CA SER A 165 8.04 -10.61 4.13
C SER A 165 7.94 -10.84 5.64
N SER A 166 8.19 -9.79 6.42
CA SER A 166 7.92 -9.77 7.87
C SER A 166 6.53 -9.22 8.20
N GLU A 167 5.69 -9.02 7.18
CA GLU A 167 4.36 -8.48 7.36
C GLU A 167 3.45 -9.48 8.09
N SER A 168 2.71 -8.95 9.07
CA SER A 168 1.71 -9.72 9.80
C SER A 168 0.35 -9.60 9.11
N PRO A 169 -0.24 -10.71 8.62
CA PRO A 169 -1.54 -10.67 7.93
C PRO A 169 -2.65 -10.01 8.77
N LEU A 170 -2.67 -10.29 10.08
CA LEU A 170 -3.69 -9.75 10.97
C LEU A 170 -3.50 -8.23 11.20
N LYS A 171 -2.25 -7.77 11.34
CA LYS A 171 -1.99 -6.33 11.52
C LYS A 171 -2.31 -5.54 10.25
N ASN A 172 -1.96 -6.07 9.08
CA ASN A 172 -2.29 -5.47 7.78
C ASN A 172 -3.80 -5.33 7.60
N ALA A 173 -4.54 -6.43 7.81
CA ALA A 173 -5.99 -6.45 7.72
C ALA A 173 -6.66 -5.45 8.67
N LEU A 174 -6.21 -5.38 9.93
CA LEU A 174 -6.74 -4.44 10.90
C LEU A 174 -6.42 -2.99 10.53
N ALA A 175 -5.19 -2.72 10.08
CA ALA A 175 -4.78 -1.40 9.63
C ALA A 175 -5.60 -0.93 8.41
N THR A 176 -5.82 -1.82 7.44
CA THR A 176 -6.69 -1.59 6.28
C THR A 176 -8.12 -1.29 6.71
N PHE A 177 -8.72 -2.15 7.56
CA PHE A 177 -10.09 -1.96 8.06
C PHE A 177 -10.28 -0.62 8.78
N LEU A 178 -9.40 -0.33 9.74
CA LEU A 178 -9.50 0.87 10.56
C LEU A 178 -9.29 2.13 9.72
N SER A 179 -8.31 2.11 8.79
CA SER A 179 -8.08 3.24 7.90
C SER A 179 -9.28 3.48 6.98
N PHE A 180 -9.83 2.41 6.41
CA PHE A 180 -11.03 2.45 5.56
C PHE A 180 -12.22 3.04 6.30
N VAL A 181 -12.54 2.53 7.49
CA VAL A 181 -13.68 3.00 8.28
C VAL A 181 -13.50 4.44 8.74
N VAL A 182 -12.33 4.80 9.26
CA VAL A 182 -12.08 6.15 9.80
C VAL A 182 -12.13 7.22 8.69
N LEU A 183 -11.47 6.97 7.56
CA LEU A 183 -11.42 7.94 6.46
C LEU A 183 -12.67 7.89 5.59
N GLY A 184 -13.25 6.72 5.38
CA GLY A 184 -14.55 6.55 4.72
C GLY A 184 -15.72 7.15 5.50
N PHE A 185 -15.61 7.27 6.83
CA PHE A 185 -16.61 7.95 7.63
C PHE A 185 -16.67 9.47 7.37
N VAL A 186 -15.59 10.10 6.91
CA VAL A 186 -15.52 11.56 6.70
C VAL A 186 -16.69 12.12 5.87
N PRO A 187 -17.01 11.60 4.67
CA PRO A 187 -18.17 12.07 3.91
C PRO A 187 -19.50 11.85 4.65
N LEU A 188 -19.65 10.75 5.41
CA LEU A 188 -20.87 10.46 6.17
C LEU A 188 -21.01 11.33 7.42
N ALA A 189 -19.90 11.72 8.03
CA ALA A 189 -19.87 12.55 9.23
C ALA A 189 -20.62 13.87 9.01
N VAL A 190 -20.52 14.45 7.81
CA VAL A 190 -21.26 15.66 7.44
C VAL A 190 -22.78 15.43 7.49
N PHE A 191 -23.25 14.29 6.99
CA PHE A 191 -24.67 13.94 7.04
C PHE A 191 -25.13 13.65 8.47
N VAL A 192 -24.33 12.94 9.27
CA VAL A 192 -24.63 12.72 10.69
C VAL A 192 -24.74 14.05 11.43
N LEU A 193 -23.77 14.95 11.25
CA LEU A 193 -23.77 16.28 11.86
C LEU A 193 -24.97 17.13 11.42
N SER A 194 -25.46 16.92 10.20
CA SER A 194 -26.62 17.66 9.68
C SER A 194 -27.93 17.35 10.42
N TYR A 195 -28.01 16.24 11.16
CA TYR A 195 -29.14 15.95 12.05
C TYR A 195 -29.11 16.78 13.33
N PHE A 196 -27.92 17.13 13.81
CA PHE A 196 -27.73 17.93 15.03
C PHE A 196 -27.61 19.43 14.74
N ILE A 197 -27.24 19.80 13.51
CA ILE A 197 -26.94 21.17 13.09
C ILE A 197 -27.90 21.56 11.95
N PRO A 198 -29.03 22.24 12.24
CA PRO A 198 -30.11 22.49 11.27
C PRO A 198 -29.68 23.26 10.01
N TRP A 199 -28.74 24.19 10.13
CA TRP A 199 -28.26 25.00 9.00
C TRP A 199 -27.35 24.22 8.04
N LEU A 200 -26.82 23.07 8.46
CA LEU A 200 -25.98 22.21 7.63
C LEU A 200 -26.83 21.37 6.67
N LYS A 201 -28.05 21.01 7.06
CA LYS A 201 -28.93 20.10 6.31
C LYS A 201 -29.19 20.49 4.85
N PRO A 202 -29.50 21.74 4.49
CA PRO A 202 -29.72 22.13 3.09
C PRO A 202 -28.47 22.02 2.22
N ASN A 203 -27.28 22.12 2.84
CA ASN A 203 -26.00 22.20 2.14
C ASN A 203 -25.10 20.98 2.44
N ALA A 204 -25.64 19.92 3.06
CA ALA A 204 -24.86 18.80 3.59
C ALA A 204 -24.00 18.15 2.50
N PHE A 205 -24.52 18.02 1.28
CA PHE A 205 -23.78 17.48 0.14
C PHE A 205 -22.56 18.35 -0.23
N TYR A 206 -22.70 19.67 -0.31
CA TYR A 206 -21.58 20.57 -0.63
C TYR A 206 -20.50 20.55 0.46
N PHE A 207 -20.90 20.48 1.73
CA PHE A 207 -19.95 20.30 2.82
C PHE A 207 -19.26 18.94 2.77
N ALA A 208 -19.97 17.87 2.39
CA ALA A 208 -19.39 16.54 2.20
C ALA A 208 -18.36 16.52 1.06
N VAL A 209 -18.66 17.19 -0.06
CA VAL A 209 -17.72 17.39 -1.18
C VAL A 209 -16.46 18.11 -0.71
N ALA A 210 -16.62 19.24 0.00
CA ALA A 210 -15.48 20.04 0.48
C ALA A 210 -14.61 19.26 1.48
N MET A 211 -15.23 18.63 2.48
CA MET A 211 -14.52 17.83 3.50
C MET A 211 -13.80 16.62 2.89
N THR A 212 -14.45 15.95 1.94
CA THR A 212 -13.85 14.83 1.21
C THR A 212 -12.66 15.29 0.36
N GLY A 213 -12.80 16.40 -0.37
CA GLY A 213 -11.72 16.97 -1.18
C GLY A 213 -10.52 17.38 -0.33
N ILE A 214 -10.74 18.03 0.81
CA ILE A 214 -9.67 18.38 1.76
C ILE A 214 -8.96 17.13 2.28
N THR A 215 -9.72 16.08 2.61
CA THR A 215 -9.15 14.84 3.17
C THR A 215 -8.39 14.05 2.11
N LEU A 216 -8.92 13.92 0.90
CA LEU A 216 -8.24 13.34 -0.25
C LEU A 216 -6.93 14.08 -0.56
N PHE A 217 -6.97 15.42 -0.59
CA PHE A 217 -5.78 16.23 -0.80
C PHE A 217 -4.75 16.00 0.31
N GLY A 218 -5.20 15.96 1.58
CA GLY A 218 -4.35 15.69 2.73
C GLY A 218 -3.68 14.31 2.67
N LEU A 219 -4.41 13.27 2.24
CA LEU A 219 -3.86 11.93 2.06
C LEU A 219 -2.84 11.88 0.91
N GLY A 220 -3.11 12.51 -0.22
CA GLY A 220 -2.14 12.62 -1.32
C GLY A 220 -0.89 13.40 -0.89
N ALA A 221 -1.05 14.54 -0.22
CA ALA A 221 0.07 15.31 0.32
C ALA A 221 0.88 14.52 1.37
N PHE A 222 0.22 13.68 2.17
CA PHE A 222 0.89 12.79 3.12
C PHE A 222 1.69 11.70 2.39
N GLN A 223 1.12 11.06 1.38
CA GLN A 223 1.79 10.05 0.55
C GLN A 223 3.05 10.61 -0.12
N SER A 224 3.01 11.88 -0.55
CA SER A 224 4.13 12.53 -1.23
C SER A 224 5.41 12.61 -0.37
N ARG A 225 5.27 12.60 0.97
CA ARG A 225 6.42 12.60 1.90
C ARG A 225 7.26 11.33 1.80
N PHE A 226 6.63 10.22 1.43
CA PHE A 226 7.29 8.92 1.32
C PHE A 226 7.80 8.63 -0.10
N THR A 227 7.12 9.17 -1.11
CA THR A 227 7.49 8.97 -2.53
C THR A 227 8.47 10.01 -3.07
N GLY A 228 8.76 11.08 -2.30
CA GLY A 228 9.64 12.16 -2.74
C GLY A 228 9.03 13.07 -3.81
N GLN A 229 7.73 12.94 -4.08
CA GLN A 229 7.01 13.76 -5.05
C GLN A 229 6.55 15.10 -4.45
N ASN A 230 6.23 16.07 -5.33
CA ASN A 230 5.64 17.34 -4.90
C ASN A 230 4.26 17.11 -4.26
N TRP A 231 4.09 17.56 -3.02
CA TRP A 231 2.87 17.42 -2.22
C TRP A 231 1.64 18.05 -2.88
N LEU A 232 1.80 19.18 -3.56
CA LEU A 232 0.71 19.82 -4.31
C LEU A 232 0.24 18.90 -5.44
N LYS A 233 1.18 18.35 -6.21
CA LYS A 233 0.87 17.48 -7.35
C LYS A 233 0.15 16.20 -6.89
N SER A 234 0.71 15.52 -5.89
CA SER A 234 0.13 14.27 -5.36
C SER A 234 -1.24 14.51 -4.72
N GLY A 235 -1.40 15.59 -3.95
CA GLY A 235 -2.71 15.97 -3.39
C GLY A 235 -3.75 16.24 -4.47
N THR A 236 -3.40 17.03 -5.51
CA THR A 236 -4.33 17.31 -6.62
C THR A 236 -4.69 16.07 -7.43
N GLU A 237 -3.73 15.17 -7.66
CA GLU A 237 -3.95 13.93 -8.40
C GLU A 237 -4.98 13.04 -7.71
N ILE A 238 -4.83 12.85 -6.39
CA ILE A 238 -5.76 12.05 -5.58
C ILE A 238 -7.16 12.67 -5.55
N VAL A 239 -7.27 13.99 -5.45
CA VAL A 239 -8.56 14.70 -5.54
C VAL A 239 -9.21 14.49 -6.91
N LEU A 240 -8.44 14.55 -8.00
CA LEU A 240 -8.96 14.33 -9.35
C LEU A 240 -9.46 12.89 -9.54
N ILE A 241 -8.70 11.89 -9.07
CA ILE A 241 -9.10 10.48 -9.14
C ILE A 241 -10.40 10.26 -8.36
N GLY A 242 -10.47 10.74 -7.11
CA GLY A 242 -11.70 10.66 -6.30
C GLY A 242 -12.86 11.42 -6.92
N GLY A 243 -12.60 12.58 -7.53
CA GLY A 243 -13.58 13.39 -8.24
C GLY A 243 -14.17 12.68 -9.47
N ILE A 244 -13.35 11.96 -10.24
CA ILE A 244 -13.82 11.16 -11.38
C ILE A 244 -14.76 10.05 -10.92
N ALA A 245 -14.38 9.31 -9.86
CA ALA A 245 -15.22 8.26 -9.30
C ALA A 245 -16.56 8.80 -8.78
N ALA A 246 -16.53 9.91 -8.04
CA ALA A 246 -17.73 10.55 -7.53
C ALA A 246 -18.62 11.11 -8.65
N ALA A 247 -18.04 11.71 -9.69
CA ALA A 247 -18.78 12.21 -10.84
C ALA A 247 -19.46 11.07 -11.60
N ALA A 248 -18.76 9.94 -11.80
CA ALA A 248 -19.34 8.75 -12.42
C ALA A 248 -20.53 8.22 -11.60
N ALA A 249 -20.37 8.09 -10.28
CA ALA A 249 -21.45 7.64 -9.40
C ALA A 249 -22.64 8.61 -9.39
N PHE A 250 -22.38 9.91 -9.32
CA PHE A 250 -23.42 10.95 -9.40
C PHE A 250 -24.20 10.86 -10.72
N LEU A 251 -23.51 10.73 -11.86
CA LEU A 251 -24.13 10.60 -13.17
C LEU A 251 -25.01 9.35 -13.26
N ILE A 252 -24.52 8.20 -12.76
CA ILE A 252 -25.32 6.97 -12.72
C ILE A 252 -26.56 7.17 -11.85
N GLY A 253 -26.41 7.75 -10.66
CA GLY A 253 -27.54 8.08 -9.78
C GLY A 253 -28.56 8.99 -10.46
N PHE A 254 -28.09 10.03 -11.16
CA PHE A 254 -28.94 10.95 -11.91
C PHE A 254 -29.71 10.24 -13.04
N LEU A 255 -29.03 9.44 -13.85
CA LEU A 255 -29.63 8.70 -14.96
C LEU A 255 -30.67 7.67 -14.49
N LEU A 256 -30.43 7.04 -13.34
CA LEU A 256 -31.31 6.01 -12.77
C LEU A 256 -32.33 6.55 -11.77
N SER A 257 -32.36 7.87 -11.54
CA SER A 257 -33.25 8.51 -10.56
C SER A 257 -34.73 8.17 -10.75
N GLY A 258 -35.15 7.96 -12.00
CA GLY A 258 -36.53 7.56 -12.33
C GLY A 258 -36.95 6.18 -11.80
N LEU A 259 -36.00 5.27 -11.52
CA LEU A 259 -36.32 3.95 -10.95
C LEU A 259 -36.69 4.00 -9.47
N ALA A 260 -36.17 4.98 -8.73
CA ALA A 260 -36.41 5.11 -7.29
C ALA A 260 -37.71 5.90 -6.98
N GLN A 261 -38.29 6.55 -8.00
CA GLN A 261 -39.51 7.35 -7.90
C GLN A 261 -40.74 6.63 -8.47
N ALA A 262 -40.55 5.44 -9.06
CA ALA A 262 -41.60 4.57 -9.59
C ALA A 262 -42.12 3.59 -8.52
#